data_AF-A0A923NLG1-F1
#
_entry.id   AF-A0A923NLG1-F1
#
_cell.length_a   1.000
_cell.length_b   1.000
_cell.length_c   1.000
_cell.angle_alpha   90.00
_cell.angle_beta   90.00
_cell.angle_gamma   90.00
#
_symmetry.space_group_name_H-M   'P 1'
#
loop_
_entity.id
_entity.type
_entity.pdbx_description
1 polymer ?
#
loop_
_entity_poly.entity_id
_entity_poly.type
_entity_poly.pdbx_seq_one_letter_code
_entity_poly.pdbx_strand_id
1 'polypeptide(L)'
;MKSVRSVINKNLKMLLIVAAVTAVALGGLLLLITGNQERDQVTVEPPSAASESESTEAETETSTEEAQSTQANISQRAQNLFAAKVDSLEDSAAVAQLLETIDLRKNVAAYTVRLQLEEEPKGMTITFDETVAEADKDSFDQNMQQYAELILALVADAQEVQWTYTLRSNGSNEEVTVYLNEQQATDLLKNSVKQYGESAEMVQALLNQQQQP
;
A
#
# COMPACT_ATOMS: atom_id res chain seq x y z
N MET A 1 27.08 -23.91 -2.13
CA MET A 1 25.91 -23.67 -3.01
C MET A 1 26.02 -22.28 -3.63
N LYS A 2 25.51 -22.05 -4.85
CA LYS A 2 25.52 -20.72 -5.50
C LYS A 2 24.11 -20.36 -5.97
N SER A 3 23.67 -19.17 -5.54
CA SER A 3 22.69 -18.30 -6.21
C SER A 3 21.31 -18.86 -6.59
N VAL A 4 20.37 -18.79 -5.64
CA VAL A 4 18.93 -18.62 -5.96
C VAL A 4 18.57 -17.12 -6.02
N ARG A 5 19.05 -16.34 -5.03
CA ARG A 5 18.79 -14.89 -4.87
C ARG A 5 19.04 -14.03 -6.12
N SER A 6 20.00 -14.37 -6.99
CA SER A 6 20.26 -13.58 -8.21
C SER A 6 19.17 -13.72 -9.29
N VAL A 7 18.29 -14.71 -9.21
CA VAL A 7 17.24 -14.91 -10.22
C VAL A 7 16.05 -13.98 -9.95
N ILE A 8 15.71 -13.76 -8.68
CA ILE A 8 14.57 -12.94 -8.25
C ILE A 8 14.81 -11.47 -8.61
N ASN A 9 15.90 -10.85 -8.11
CA ASN A 9 16.28 -9.47 -8.44
C ASN A 9 16.39 -9.20 -9.95
N LYS A 10 16.79 -10.20 -10.75
CA LYS A 10 16.92 -10.02 -12.21
C LYS A 10 15.59 -9.89 -12.94
N ASN A 11 14.54 -10.57 -12.49
CA ASN A 11 13.21 -10.43 -13.08
C ASN A 11 12.57 -9.11 -12.62
N LEU A 12 12.74 -8.73 -11.34
CA LEU A 12 12.29 -7.45 -10.79
C LEU A 12 12.85 -6.26 -11.58
N LYS A 13 14.18 -6.25 -11.81
CA LYS A 13 14.91 -5.24 -12.60
C LYS A 13 14.56 -5.18 -14.09
N MET A 14 13.83 -6.16 -14.62
CA MET A 14 13.36 -6.16 -16.00
C MET A 14 11.93 -5.62 -16.12
N LEU A 15 11.23 -5.48 -14.99
CA LEU A 15 9.81 -5.14 -14.92
C LEU A 15 9.59 -3.71 -14.40
N LEU A 16 10.37 -3.27 -13.40
CA LEU A 16 10.45 -1.87 -12.99
C LEU A 16 11.29 -1.06 -13.98
N ILE A 17 10.74 0.04 -14.49
CA ILE A 17 11.45 0.95 -15.41
C ILE A 17 11.93 2.16 -14.61
N VAL A 18 13.23 2.42 -14.70
CA VAL A 18 13.90 3.54 -14.01
C VAL A 18 14.08 4.69 -15.00
N ALA A 19 13.54 5.86 -14.66
CA ALA A 19 13.67 7.07 -15.46
C ALA A 19 14.54 8.10 -14.72
N ALA A 20 15.66 8.49 -15.34
CA ALA A 20 16.43 9.67 -14.93
C ALA A 20 15.72 10.92 -15.46
N VAL A 21 14.74 11.43 -14.70
CA VAL A 21 13.88 12.54 -15.13
C VAL A 21 14.54 13.87 -14.78
N THR A 22 14.86 14.69 -15.78
CA THR A 22 15.11 16.12 -15.57
C THR A 22 13.78 16.79 -15.20
N ALA A 23 13.63 17.29 -13.97
CA ALA A 23 12.37 17.77 -13.42
C ALA A 23 11.61 18.75 -14.33
N VAL A 24 10.45 18.31 -14.83
CA VAL A 24 9.45 19.14 -15.53
C VAL A 24 8.26 19.32 -14.59
N ALA A 25 8.06 20.54 -14.09
CA ALA A 25 7.00 20.84 -13.13
C ALA A 25 5.63 21.04 -13.83
N LEU A 26 4.93 19.94 -14.10
CA LEU A 26 3.52 19.94 -14.53
C LEU A 26 2.56 19.93 -13.33
N GLY A 27 1.38 20.51 -13.52
CA GLY A 27 0.52 21.14 -12.48
C GLY A 27 -0.30 20.22 -11.57
N GLY A 28 0.18 19.03 -11.20
CA GLY A 28 -0.52 18.13 -10.28
C GLY A 28 -0.71 18.69 -8.86
N LEU A 29 -1.80 18.29 -8.19
CA LEU A 29 -2.10 18.66 -6.80
C LEU A 29 -1.06 18.05 -5.85
N LEU A 30 -0.44 18.89 -5.00
CA LEU A 30 0.58 18.47 -4.04
C LEU A 30 0.01 18.39 -2.61
N LEU A 31 0.14 17.22 -1.99
CA LEU A 31 -0.29 16.95 -0.62
C LEU A 31 0.91 16.92 0.33
N LEU A 32 0.91 17.86 1.29
CA LEU A 32 1.88 17.91 2.38
C LEU A 32 1.35 17.13 3.59
N ILE A 33 1.62 15.83 3.63
CA ILE A 33 1.24 15.00 4.77
C ILE A 33 2.28 15.15 5.88
N THR A 34 2.17 16.22 6.66
CA THR A 34 2.99 16.46 7.87
C THR A 34 2.30 15.86 9.10
N GLY A 35 2.90 14.81 9.69
CA GLY A 35 2.34 14.12 10.84
C GLY A 35 2.38 14.98 12.11
N ASN A 36 1.22 15.42 12.60
CA ASN A 36 1.12 16.19 13.85
C ASN A 36 1.17 15.27 15.07
N GLN A 37 2.11 15.49 16.00
CA GLN A 37 2.35 14.62 17.16
C GLN A 37 1.88 15.27 18.47
N GLU A 38 0.57 15.36 18.67
CA GLU A 38 -0.02 15.72 19.97
C GLU A 38 -1.08 14.69 20.38
N ARG A 39 -0.70 13.81 21.32
CA ARG A 39 -1.65 13.00 22.11
C ARG A 39 -1.49 13.38 23.57
N ASP A 40 -2.45 14.09 24.14
CA ASP A 40 -2.58 14.18 25.59
C ASP A 40 -4.04 14.00 26.05
N GLN A 41 -4.31 12.78 26.49
CA GLN A 41 -5.15 12.42 27.65
C GLN A 41 -6.57 13.02 27.75
N VAL A 42 -7.57 12.22 27.33
CA VAL A 42 -8.92 12.28 27.93
C VAL A 42 -8.96 11.32 29.12
N THR A 43 -9.30 11.83 30.30
CA THR A 43 -9.38 11.05 31.56
C THR A 43 -10.57 10.10 31.54
N VAL A 44 -10.40 8.91 32.12
CA VAL A 44 -11.45 7.89 32.27
C VAL A 44 -12.16 8.02 33.63
N GLU A 45 -13.49 7.94 33.65
CA GLU A 45 -14.27 7.41 34.79
C GLU A 45 -15.71 7.03 34.34
N PRO A 46 -16.20 5.80 34.63
CA PRO A 46 -17.60 5.40 34.47
C PRO A 46 -18.37 5.53 35.81
N PRO A 47 -19.73 5.50 35.83
CA PRO A 47 -20.39 4.20 36.12
C PRO A 47 -21.85 4.02 35.62
N SER A 48 -22.30 2.75 35.59
CA SER A 48 -23.67 2.23 35.90
C SER A 48 -24.96 2.78 35.21
N ALA A 49 -26.03 1.99 35.03
CA ALA A 49 -26.22 0.52 35.03
C ALA A 49 -27.67 0.17 34.59
N ALA A 50 -27.86 -1.04 34.01
CA ALA A 50 -29.13 -1.80 33.88
C ALA A 50 -30.31 -1.13 33.12
N SER A 51 -31.34 -1.82 32.61
CA SER A 51 -31.80 -3.23 32.75
C SER A 51 -32.21 -3.78 31.35
N GLU A 52 -31.87 -5.02 30.99
CA GLU A 52 -32.74 -6.23 31.05
C GLU A 52 -34.04 -6.20 30.22
N SER A 53 -34.18 -7.16 29.30
CA SER A 53 -35.44 -7.89 29.00
C SER A 53 -35.14 -9.15 28.17
N GLU A 54 -36.00 -10.16 28.27
CA GLU A 54 -35.76 -11.58 27.92
C GLU A 54 -36.91 -12.15 27.09
N SER A 55 -36.63 -12.99 26.07
CA SER A 55 -37.59 -13.96 25.49
C SER A 55 -36.98 -14.93 24.46
N THR A 56 -36.81 -16.22 24.81
CA THR A 56 -37.71 -17.35 24.43
C THR A 56 -38.52 -17.15 23.14
N GLU A 57 -38.56 -18.01 22.09
CA GLU A 57 -38.17 -19.42 21.83
C GLU A 57 -38.15 -19.65 20.27
N ALA A 58 -37.92 -20.78 19.58
CA ALA A 58 -37.73 -22.22 19.88
C ALA A 58 -36.91 -22.96 18.76
N GLU A 59 -37.25 -24.23 18.47
CA GLU A 59 -36.67 -25.23 17.55
C GLU A 59 -37.01 -24.99 16.05
N THR A 60 -36.29 -25.52 15.03
CA THR A 60 -36.31 -26.95 14.61
C THR A 60 -35.17 -27.29 13.61
N GLU A 61 -34.85 -28.58 13.50
CA GLU A 61 -33.80 -29.24 12.70
C GLU A 61 -33.79 -28.97 11.18
N THR A 62 -32.60 -28.95 10.55
CA THR A 62 -32.16 -29.99 9.57
C THR A 62 -30.76 -29.70 8.98
N SER A 63 -29.95 -30.76 8.92
CA SER A 63 -28.61 -30.88 8.32
C SER A 63 -28.48 -30.41 6.85
N THR A 64 -27.42 -29.64 6.55
CA THR A 64 -26.66 -29.70 5.28
C THR A 64 -25.17 -29.43 5.50
N GLU A 65 -24.34 -30.37 5.04
CA GLU A 65 -22.89 -30.36 4.76
C GLU A 65 -21.94 -29.33 5.40
N GLU A 66 -20.91 -29.86 6.09
CA GLU A 66 -19.69 -29.15 6.51
C GLU A 66 -18.83 -28.73 5.30
N ALA A 67 -19.18 -27.65 4.62
CA ALA A 67 -18.21 -26.91 3.83
C ALA A 67 -17.14 -26.36 4.78
N GLN A 68 -15.92 -26.90 4.74
CA GLN A 68 -14.80 -26.42 5.55
C GLN A 68 -14.38 -25.01 5.15
N SER A 69 -15.08 -24.01 5.69
CA SER A 69 -14.57 -22.65 5.75
C SER A 69 -13.32 -22.65 6.64
N THR A 70 -12.16 -22.72 5.99
CA THR A 70 -10.93 -22.21 6.60
C THR A 70 -11.12 -20.71 6.75
N GLN A 71 -11.75 -20.30 7.85
CA GLN A 71 -11.91 -18.90 8.22
C GLN A 71 -10.51 -18.31 8.36
N ALA A 72 -10.04 -17.67 7.30
CA ALA A 72 -8.76 -17.01 7.26
C ALA A 72 -8.74 -16.02 8.44
N ASN A 73 -7.72 -16.12 9.28
CA ASN A 73 -7.57 -15.19 10.39
C ASN A 73 -7.06 -13.86 9.83
N ILE A 74 -7.99 -13.07 9.28
CA ILE A 74 -7.72 -11.78 8.65
C ILE A 74 -7.09 -10.87 9.70
N SER A 75 -5.83 -10.50 9.50
CA SER A 75 -5.13 -9.65 10.47
C SER A 75 -5.77 -8.27 10.56
N GLN A 76 -5.62 -7.61 11.72
CA GLN A 76 -6.06 -6.23 11.88
C GLN A 76 -5.41 -5.29 10.84
N ARG A 77 -4.21 -5.60 10.35
CA ARG A 77 -3.56 -4.83 9.27
C ARG A 77 -4.36 -4.94 7.96
N ALA A 78 -4.76 -6.14 7.56
CA ALA A 78 -5.57 -6.34 6.34
C ALA A 78 -6.96 -5.71 6.46
N GLN A 79 -7.62 -5.85 7.62
CA GLN A 79 -8.90 -5.20 7.90
C GLN A 79 -8.80 -3.67 7.84
N ASN A 80 -7.80 -3.07 8.49
CA ASN A 80 -7.60 -1.62 8.49
C ASN A 80 -7.27 -1.08 7.09
N LEU A 81 -6.44 -1.78 6.32
CA LEU A 81 -6.10 -1.40 4.94
C LEU A 81 -7.31 -1.44 4.02
N PHE A 82 -8.13 -2.50 4.10
CA PHE A 82 -9.38 -2.59 3.34
C PHE A 82 -10.39 -1.51 3.77
N ALA A 83 -10.52 -1.23 5.07
CA ALA A 83 -11.36 -0.14 5.58
C ALA A 83 -10.85 1.27 5.21
N ALA A 84 -9.60 1.40 4.76
CA ALA A 84 -9.01 2.63 4.23
C ALA A 84 -8.92 2.63 2.69
N LYS A 85 -9.63 1.71 2.01
CA LYS A 85 -9.78 1.72 0.55
C LYS A 85 -10.32 3.07 0.06
N VAL A 86 -9.83 3.51 -1.09
CA VAL A 86 -10.19 4.76 -1.77
C VAL A 86 -10.87 4.44 -3.10
N ASP A 87 -11.97 5.13 -3.39
CA ASP A 87 -12.72 4.93 -4.64
C ASP A 87 -12.31 5.89 -5.77
N SER A 88 -11.73 7.05 -5.46
CA SER A 88 -11.05 7.89 -6.45
C SER A 88 -9.89 8.70 -5.87
N LEU A 89 -8.83 8.86 -6.66
CA LEU A 89 -7.71 9.79 -6.44
C LEU A 89 -8.16 11.25 -6.24
N GLU A 90 -9.36 11.64 -6.70
CA GLU A 90 -9.89 12.99 -6.45
C GLU A 90 -10.15 13.26 -4.95
N ASP A 91 -10.45 12.22 -4.15
CA ASP A 91 -10.51 12.34 -2.69
C ASP A 91 -9.11 12.29 -2.06
N SER A 92 -8.42 13.42 -2.17
CA SER A 92 -7.11 13.66 -1.54
C SER A 92 -7.06 13.40 -0.02
N ALA A 93 -8.19 13.46 0.69
CA ALA A 93 -8.23 13.18 2.13
C ALA A 93 -8.26 11.66 2.39
N ALA A 94 -9.06 10.91 1.63
CA ALA A 94 -9.06 9.45 1.66
C ALA A 94 -7.71 8.88 1.20
N VAL A 95 -7.10 9.43 0.15
CA VAL A 95 -5.73 9.07 -0.27
C VAL A 95 -4.71 9.30 0.86
N ALA A 96 -4.75 10.45 1.54
CA ALA A 96 -3.86 10.70 2.67
C ALA A 96 -4.09 9.71 3.83
N GLN A 97 -5.34 9.39 4.15
CA GLN A 97 -5.69 8.40 5.18
C GLN A 97 -5.19 6.99 4.84
N LEU A 98 -5.27 6.56 3.57
CA LEU A 98 -4.72 5.29 3.12
C LEU A 98 -3.20 5.23 3.30
N LEU A 99 -2.47 6.26 2.86
CA LEU A 99 -1.01 6.28 2.91
C LEU A 99 -0.46 6.31 4.37
N GLU A 100 -1.19 6.96 5.29
CA GLU A 100 -0.94 6.83 6.74
C GLU A 100 -1.24 5.41 7.25
N THR A 101 -2.36 4.80 6.83
CA THR A 101 -2.77 3.44 7.23
C THR A 101 -1.79 2.36 6.75
N ILE A 102 -1.09 2.62 5.64
CA ILE A 102 0.00 1.77 5.11
C ILE A 102 1.27 1.84 5.99
N ASP A 103 1.41 2.84 6.87
CA ASP A 103 2.60 3.19 7.67
C ASP A 103 3.81 3.67 6.81
N LEU A 104 3.61 4.25 5.62
CA LEU A 104 4.72 4.63 4.71
C LEU A 104 5.81 5.48 5.38
N ARG A 105 5.44 6.52 6.13
CA ARG A 105 6.39 7.43 6.80
C ARG A 105 7.27 6.71 7.83
N LYS A 106 6.72 5.65 8.43
CA LYS A 106 7.34 4.89 9.52
C LYS A 106 8.20 3.73 9.03
N ASN A 107 7.88 3.18 7.85
CA ASN A 107 8.55 2.00 7.29
C ASN A 107 9.51 2.32 6.12
N VAL A 108 9.44 3.52 5.55
CA VAL A 108 10.30 3.97 4.44
C VAL A 108 11.06 5.23 4.86
N ALA A 109 10.50 6.41 4.63
CA ALA A 109 11.08 7.72 4.98
C ALA A 109 9.99 8.81 4.99
N ALA A 110 10.35 10.05 5.32
CA ALA A 110 9.46 11.20 5.08
C ALA A 110 9.20 11.39 3.57
N TYR A 111 8.01 11.86 3.19
CA TYR A 111 7.62 12.01 1.79
C TYR A 111 6.60 13.14 1.56
N THR A 112 6.46 13.53 0.30
CA THR A 112 5.35 14.32 -0.23
C THR A 112 4.67 13.56 -1.36
N VAL A 113 3.40 13.88 -1.65
CA VAL A 113 2.62 13.21 -2.70
C VAL A 113 2.17 14.23 -3.74
N ARG A 114 2.29 13.90 -5.02
CA ARG A 114 1.62 14.60 -6.13
C ARG A 114 0.58 13.67 -6.75
N LEU A 115 -0.62 14.18 -7.01
CA LEU A 115 -1.67 13.43 -7.72
C LEU A 115 -1.73 13.85 -9.19
N GLN A 116 -1.85 12.86 -10.08
CA GLN A 116 -2.04 13.04 -11.52
C GLN A 116 -3.47 12.60 -11.88
N LEU A 117 -4.35 13.58 -12.11
CA LEU A 117 -5.80 13.40 -12.26
C LEU A 117 -6.31 13.65 -13.69
N GLU A 118 -5.59 14.49 -14.45
CA GLU A 118 -5.99 15.01 -15.77
C GLU A 118 -5.33 14.27 -16.95
N GLU A 119 -4.12 13.72 -16.75
CA GLU A 119 -3.34 13.03 -17.78
C GLU A 119 -3.28 11.52 -17.48
N GLU A 120 -3.34 10.69 -18.53
CA GLU A 120 -3.24 9.24 -18.41
C GLU A 120 -1.78 8.76 -18.49
N PRO A 121 -1.34 7.80 -17.65
CA PRO A 121 -2.14 7.08 -16.66
C PRO A 121 -2.46 7.94 -15.43
N LYS A 122 -3.71 7.91 -14.95
CA LYS A 122 -4.05 8.48 -13.63
C LYS A 122 -3.25 7.80 -12.52
N GLY A 123 -2.75 8.57 -11.56
CA GLY A 123 -1.85 8.01 -10.56
C GLY A 123 -1.35 8.99 -9.50
N MET A 124 -0.29 8.58 -8.81
CA MET A 124 0.42 9.43 -7.85
C MET A 124 1.93 9.25 -7.91
N THR A 125 2.67 10.34 -7.66
CA THR A 125 4.12 10.33 -7.44
C THR A 125 4.42 10.59 -5.98
N ILE A 126 5.17 9.68 -5.35
CA ILE A 126 5.60 9.76 -3.95
C ILE A 126 7.08 10.15 -3.92
N THR A 127 7.39 11.38 -3.56
CA THR A 127 8.78 11.89 -3.47
C THR A 127 9.27 11.79 -2.04
N PHE A 128 10.27 10.93 -1.80
CA PHE A 128 10.88 10.69 -0.50
C PHE A 128 12.05 11.63 -0.21
N ASP A 129 12.10 12.14 1.02
CA ASP A 129 13.25 12.86 1.59
C ASP A 129 14.25 11.81 2.16
N GLU A 130 14.88 11.06 1.25
CA GLU A 130 15.80 9.97 1.55
C GLU A 130 16.95 9.91 0.53
N THR A 131 18.15 9.52 0.97
CA THR A 131 19.35 9.34 0.13
C THR A 131 19.91 7.92 0.21
N VAL A 132 19.28 7.03 -0.54
CA VAL A 132 19.61 5.61 -0.71
C VAL A 132 21.01 5.45 -1.31
N ALA A 133 21.82 4.50 -0.83
CA ALA A 133 23.11 4.19 -1.44
C ALA A 133 22.96 3.21 -2.61
N GLU A 134 23.86 3.26 -3.60
CA GLU A 134 23.88 2.38 -4.78
C GLU A 134 23.77 0.88 -4.44
N ALA A 135 24.35 0.44 -3.33
CA ALA A 135 24.29 -0.95 -2.86
C ALA A 135 22.90 -1.39 -2.35
N ASP A 136 22.11 -0.44 -1.83
CA ASP A 136 20.83 -0.68 -1.17
C ASP A 136 19.63 -0.41 -2.11
N LYS A 137 19.88 0.15 -3.31
CA LYS A 137 18.86 0.51 -4.31
C LYS A 137 17.87 -0.63 -4.59
N ASP A 138 18.37 -1.84 -4.84
CA ASP A 138 17.55 -3.03 -5.13
C ASP A 138 16.54 -3.32 -4.02
N SER A 139 16.99 -3.25 -2.76
CA SER A 139 16.14 -3.47 -1.58
C SER A 139 15.15 -2.34 -1.35
N PHE A 140 15.54 -1.09 -1.62
CA PHE A 140 14.63 0.06 -1.52
C PHE A 140 13.51 -0.02 -2.56
N ASP A 141 13.86 -0.28 -3.84
CA ASP A 141 12.86 -0.44 -4.91
C ASP A 141 11.95 -1.66 -4.68
N GLN A 142 12.50 -2.78 -4.18
CA GLN A 142 11.70 -3.96 -3.85
C GLN A 142 10.72 -3.69 -2.70
N ASN A 143 11.14 -2.96 -1.66
CA ASN A 143 10.27 -2.53 -0.57
C ASN A 143 9.17 -1.58 -1.08
N MET A 144 9.53 -0.61 -1.90
CA MET A 144 8.57 0.34 -2.50
C MET A 144 7.59 -0.32 -3.47
N GLN A 145 8.01 -1.33 -4.21
CA GLN A 145 7.10 -2.10 -5.09
C GLN A 145 5.95 -2.73 -4.28
N GLN A 146 6.22 -3.29 -3.10
CA GLN A 146 5.17 -3.88 -2.25
C GLN A 146 4.15 -2.85 -1.77
N TYR A 147 4.60 -1.62 -1.50
CA TYR A 147 3.71 -0.49 -1.20
C TYR A 147 2.95 0.00 -2.44
N ALA A 148 3.58 0.05 -3.61
CA ALA A 148 2.93 0.42 -4.86
C ALA A 148 1.83 -0.60 -5.26
N GLU A 149 2.08 -1.90 -5.11
CA GLU A 149 1.09 -2.97 -5.28
C GLU A 149 -0.13 -2.77 -4.36
N LEU A 150 0.11 -2.47 -3.07
CA LEU A 150 -0.96 -2.17 -2.11
C LEU A 150 -1.77 -0.91 -2.48
N ILE A 151 -1.11 0.15 -2.96
CA ILE A 151 -1.78 1.39 -3.37
C ILE A 151 -2.60 1.17 -4.65
N LEU A 152 -2.06 0.48 -5.66
CA LEU A 152 -2.80 0.15 -6.89
C LEU A 152 -4.03 -0.72 -6.61
N ALA A 153 -3.94 -1.64 -5.63
CA ALA A 153 -5.06 -2.45 -5.18
C ALA A 153 -6.13 -1.63 -4.43
N LEU A 154 -5.71 -0.74 -3.53
CA LEU A 154 -6.59 -0.03 -2.59
C LEU A 154 -7.10 1.33 -3.09
N VAL A 155 -6.54 1.89 -4.17
CA VAL A 155 -7.08 3.09 -4.86
C VAL A 155 -7.66 2.65 -6.20
N ALA A 156 -8.99 2.75 -6.34
CA ALA A 156 -9.70 2.09 -7.45
C ALA A 156 -9.29 2.62 -8.84
N ASP A 157 -9.19 3.94 -9.02
CA ASP A 157 -8.89 4.60 -10.31
C ASP A 157 -7.39 4.90 -10.55
N ALA A 158 -6.50 4.55 -9.61
CA ALA A 158 -5.06 4.71 -9.78
C ALA A 158 -4.49 3.62 -10.69
N GLN A 159 -4.02 4.02 -11.87
CA GLN A 159 -3.41 3.14 -12.87
C GLN A 159 -1.89 3.02 -12.71
N GLU A 160 -1.25 4.04 -12.12
CA GLU A 160 0.20 4.05 -11.88
C GLU A 160 0.56 4.64 -10.50
N VAL A 161 1.60 4.07 -9.88
CA VAL A 161 2.27 4.63 -8.70
C VAL A 161 3.75 4.81 -9.04
N GLN A 162 4.24 6.03 -8.86
CA GLN A 162 5.64 6.40 -9.04
C GLN A 162 6.27 6.70 -7.69
N TRP A 163 7.56 6.38 -7.52
CA TRP A 163 8.35 6.84 -6.38
C TRP A 163 9.65 7.50 -6.84
N THR A 164 10.00 8.60 -6.16
CA THR A 164 11.19 9.41 -6.45
C THR A 164 12.02 9.53 -5.17
N TYR A 165 13.34 9.37 -5.29
CA TYR A 165 14.27 9.49 -4.16
C TYR A 165 15.66 9.89 -4.66
N THR A 166 16.55 10.29 -3.75
CA THR A 166 17.95 10.56 -4.10
C THR A 166 18.76 9.26 -4.06
N LEU A 167 19.43 8.92 -5.15
CA LEU A 167 20.43 7.85 -5.19
C LEU A 167 21.84 8.43 -5.03
N ARG A 168 22.63 7.84 -4.13
CA ARG A 168 24.05 8.15 -3.97
C ARG A 168 24.89 7.11 -4.70
N SER A 169 25.38 7.47 -5.88
CA SER A 169 26.20 6.66 -6.78
C SER A 169 27.55 7.34 -7.02
N ASN A 170 28.64 6.58 -6.90
CA ASN A 170 30.01 7.01 -7.25
C ASN A 170 30.47 8.39 -6.69
N GLY A 171 29.93 8.82 -5.55
CA GLY A 171 30.23 10.10 -4.90
C GLY A 171 29.37 11.29 -5.36
N SER A 172 28.45 11.09 -6.31
CA SER A 172 27.38 12.03 -6.65
C SER A 172 26.07 11.63 -5.97
N ASN A 173 25.17 12.60 -5.86
CA ASN A 173 23.74 12.36 -5.68
C ASN A 173 23.05 12.56 -7.04
N GLU A 174 22.04 11.75 -7.36
CA GLU A 174 21.16 11.91 -8.52
C GLU A 174 19.70 11.63 -8.11
N GLU A 175 18.72 12.28 -8.75
CA GLU A 175 17.30 12.00 -8.54
C GLU A 175 16.89 10.81 -9.40
N VAL A 176 16.23 9.82 -8.78
CA VAL A 176 15.81 8.59 -9.43
C VAL A 176 14.31 8.42 -9.24
N THR A 177 13.59 8.33 -10.37
CA THR A 177 12.16 7.99 -10.39
C THR A 177 11.98 6.59 -10.95
N VAL A 178 11.14 5.80 -10.28
CA VAL A 178 10.74 4.44 -10.67
C VAL A 178 9.22 4.37 -10.64
N TYR A 179 8.61 3.57 -11.51
CA TYR A 179 7.16 3.43 -11.58
C TYR A 179 6.70 1.97 -11.65
N LEU A 180 5.47 1.78 -11.18
CA LEU A 180 4.70 0.54 -11.28
C LEU A 180 3.26 0.88 -11.70
N ASN A 181 2.82 0.34 -12.83
CA ASN A 181 1.43 0.41 -13.30
C ASN A 181 0.68 -0.92 -13.12
N GLU A 182 -0.64 -0.91 -13.33
CA GLU A 182 -1.51 -2.07 -13.13
C GLU A 182 -1.08 -3.33 -13.89
N GLN A 183 -0.60 -3.18 -15.13
CA GLN A 183 -0.14 -4.33 -15.93
C GLN A 183 1.15 -4.90 -15.34
N GLN A 184 2.12 -4.05 -14.99
CA GLN A 184 3.36 -4.48 -14.34
C GLN A 184 3.09 -5.19 -13.00
N ALA A 185 2.21 -4.62 -12.17
CA ALA A 185 1.80 -5.20 -10.89
C ALA A 185 1.08 -6.54 -11.08
N THR A 186 0.21 -6.65 -12.09
CA THR A 186 -0.49 -7.90 -12.45
C THR A 186 0.49 -8.97 -12.94
N ASP A 187 1.50 -8.59 -13.73
CA ASP A 187 2.57 -9.48 -14.20
C ASP A 187 3.51 -9.91 -13.07
N LEU A 188 3.68 -9.12 -12.02
CA LEU A 188 4.44 -9.50 -10.81
C LEU A 188 3.63 -10.46 -9.93
N LEU A 189 2.40 -10.08 -9.60
CA LEU A 189 1.52 -10.81 -8.67
C LEU A 189 0.90 -12.09 -9.28
N LYS A 190 0.93 -12.24 -10.61
CA LYS A 190 0.26 -13.32 -11.38
C LYS A 190 -1.26 -13.38 -11.20
N ASN A 191 -1.84 -12.30 -10.69
CA ASN A 191 -3.27 -12.02 -10.65
C ASN A 191 -3.49 -10.51 -10.75
N SER A 192 -4.69 -10.06 -11.14
CA SER A 192 -5.02 -8.64 -11.25
C SER A 192 -4.76 -7.91 -9.93
N VAL A 193 -3.98 -6.82 -9.97
CA VAL A 193 -3.68 -6.03 -8.76
C VAL A 193 -4.94 -5.50 -8.07
N LYS A 194 -5.98 -5.15 -8.85
CA LYS A 194 -7.26 -4.63 -8.35
C LYS A 194 -8.06 -5.64 -7.53
N GLN A 195 -7.97 -6.94 -7.85
CA GLN A 195 -8.67 -7.99 -7.09
C GLN A 195 -8.20 -8.08 -5.63
N TYR A 196 -6.95 -7.70 -5.36
CA TYR A 196 -6.45 -7.67 -3.98
C TYR A 196 -7.11 -6.57 -3.12
N GLY A 197 -7.82 -5.61 -3.73
CA GLY A 197 -8.61 -4.58 -3.05
C GLY A 197 -10.10 -4.88 -2.93
N GLU A 198 -10.59 -6.05 -3.38
CA GLU A 198 -12.03 -6.39 -3.36
C GLU A 198 -12.53 -6.82 -1.97
N SER A 199 -11.67 -7.34 -1.10
CA SER A 199 -12.03 -7.74 0.27
C SER A 199 -10.83 -7.74 1.22
N ALA A 200 -11.08 -7.77 2.53
CA ALA A 200 -10.01 -7.86 3.53
C ALA A 200 -9.26 -9.21 3.51
N GLU A 201 -9.91 -10.29 3.10
CA GLU A 201 -9.29 -11.59 2.81
C GLU A 201 -8.32 -11.48 1.64
N MET A 202 -8.69 -10.73 0.58
CA MET A 202 -7.84 -10.51 -0.58
C MET A 202 -6.65 -9.58 -0.26
N VAL A 203 -6.85 -8.54 0.56
CA VAL A 203 -5.73 -7.75 1.12
C VAL A 203 -4.79 -8.63 1.96
N GLN A 204 -5.34 -9.55 2.75
CA GLN A 204 -4.53 -10.51 3.51
C GLN A 204 -3.76 -11.48 2.59
N ALA A 205 -4.33 -11.88 1.45
CA ALA A 205 -3.63 -12.69 0.45
C ALA A 205 -2.43 -11.93 -0.16
N LEU A 206 -2.59 -10.64 -0.50
CA LEU A 206 -1.48 -9.81 -0.99
C LEU A 206 -0.35 -9.70 0.04
N LEU A 207 -0.69 -9.36 1.30
CA LEU A 207 0.28 -9.26 2.38
C LEU A 207 1.02 -10.59 2.65
N ASN A 208 0.33 -11.73 2.50
CA ASN A 208 0.94 -13.06 2.63
C ASN A 208 1.88 -13.36 1.46
N GLN A 209 1.52 -12.98 0.24
CA GLN A 209 2.32 -13.19 -0.97
C GLN A 209 3.59 -12.33 -0.96
N GLN A 210 3.49 -11.07 -0.52
CA GLN A 210 4.62 -10.15 -0.36
C GLN A 210 5.65 -10.60 0.70
N GLN A 211 5.27 -11.51 1.61
CA GLN A 211 6.16 -12.09 2.63
C GLN A 211 6.88 -13.38 2.17
N GLN A 212 6.68 -13.85 0.94
CA GLN A 212 7.36 -15.05 0.43
C GLN A 212 8.75 -14.72 -0.18
N PRO A 213 9.80 -15.53 0.09
CA PRO A 213 11.20 -15.20 -0.21
C PRO A 213 11.77 -15.73 -1.54
#